data_AF-F9Y9B1-F1
#
_entry.id   AF-F9Y9B1-F1
#
_cell.length_a   1.000
_cell.length_b   1.000
_cell.length_c   1.000
_cell.angle_alpha   90.00
_cell.angle_beta   90.00
_cell.angle_gamma   90.00
#
_symmetry.space_group_name_H-M   'P 1'
#
loop_
_entity.id
_entity.type
_entity.pdbx_description
1 polymer ?
#
loop_
_entity_poly.entity_id
_entity_poly.type
_entity_poly.pdbx_seq_one_letter_code
_entity_poly.pdbx_strand_id
1 'polypeptide(L)'
;MSLDDVAEAIRECNDLYGSTLSDRNPANFMKDLLRGANASSNWPVSVAAKRFAAVQRTGDGECFEFIPYRPRQTEPFPDAFGVREDAPRYPVQSISIPLVTKSLGRSDETWLVQTAINLRVVETHFAVAAAFPLLELAHLQMGIKLRSTEIDALFLGKTGDPQRPESVLVTCEAKQAKDPLIQSQIINQVRAAFAEAEVDTVVPIGLRTIKGVGFYLTEFTAVTRLEASALEELTLASDAIYELRPPVKGI
;
A
#
# COMPACT_ATOMS: atom_id res chain seq x y z
N MET A 1 -12.13 -16.76 11.19
CA MET A 1 -11.04 -17.57 11.77
C MET A 1 -10.39 -16.75 12.86
N SER A 2 -10.34 -17.27 14.08
CA SER A 2 -9.71 -16.61 15.22
C SER A 2 -8.18 -16.75 15.17
N LEU A 3 -7.49 -15.93 15.98
CA LEU A 3 -6.05 -16.07 16.22
C LEU A 3 -5.72 -17.44 16.82
N ASP A 4 -6.58 -17.95 17.70
CA ASP A 4 -6.40 -19.25 18.35
C ASP A 4 -6.59 -20.40 17.36
N ASP A 5 -7.59 -20.33 16.48
CA ASP A 5 -7.82 -21.33 15.43
C ASP A 5 -6.59 -21.48 14.52
N VAL A 6 -5.97 -20.34 14.15
CA VAL A 6 -4.78 -20.31 13.30
C VAL A 6 -3.57 -20.86 14.05
N ALA A 7 -3.39 -20.50 15.32
CA ALA A 7 -2.30 -21.02 16.13
C ALA A 7 -2.42 -22.54 16.33
N GLU A 8 -3.63 -23.06 16.53
CA GLU A 8 -3.90 -24.49 16.62
C GLU A 8 -3.58 -25.21 15.31
N ALA A 9 -4.07 -24.69 14.19
CA ALA A 9 -3.77 -25.25 12.88
C ALA A 9 -2.26 -25.27 12.56
N ILE A 10 -1.50 -24.25 13.00
CA ILE A 10 -0.03 -24.24 12.86
C ILE A 10 0.60 -25.38 13.67
N ARG A 11 0.15 -25.62 14.91
CA ARG A 11 0.66 -26.71 15.76
C ARG A 11 0.36 -28.07 15.14
N GLU A 12 -0.87 -28.30 14.69
CA GLU A 12 -1.25 -29.54 14.00
C GLU A 12 -0.40 -29.78 12.74
N CYS A 13 -0.14 -28.72 11.96
CA CYS A 13 0.70 -28.79 10.77
C CYS A 13 2.18 -29.11 11.12
N ASN A 14 2.71 -28.51 12.19
CA ASN A 14 4.04 -28.84 12.68
C ASN A 14 4.15 -30.32 13.07
N ASP A 15 3.15 -30.85 13.78
CA ASP A 15 3.11 -32.24 14.22
C ASP A 15 2.97 -33.23 13.05
N LEU A 16 2.09 -32.93 12.09
CA LEU A 16 1.82 -33.82 10.95
C LEU A 16 2.96 -33.85 9.92
N TYR A 17 3.58 -32.69 9.65
CA TYR A 17 4.56 -32.54 8.57
C TYR A 17 6.00 -32.37 9.06
N GLY A 18 6.23 -32.42 10.39
CA GLY A 18 7.55 -32.22 10.98
C GLY A 18 8.12 -30.82 10.72
N SER A 19 7.25 -29.81 10.61
CA SER A 19 7.65 -28.43 10.35
C SER A 19 7.84 -27.64 11.66
N THR A 20 8.42 -26.44 11.55
CA THR A 20 8.77 -25.60 12.72
C THR A 20 8.22 -24.19 12.58
N LEU A 21 7.01 -24.05 12.04
CA LEU A 21 6.33 -22.77 11.88
C LEU A 21 5.98 -22.19 13.25
N SER A 22 6.09 -20.88 13.40
CA SER A 22 5.80 -20.19 14.68
C SER A 22 4.31 -19.93 14.83
N ASP A 23 3.71 -20.42 15.90
CA ASP A 23 2.32 -20.16 16.32
C ASP A 23 2.17 -18.93 17.23
N ARG A 24 3.27 -18.23 17.54
CA ARG A 24 3.30 -17.11 18.50
C ARG A 24 2.71 -15.80 17.99
N ASN A 25 2.55 -15.64 16.67
CA ASN A 25 2.02 -14.41 16.08
C ASN A 25 1.07 -14.71 14.90
N PRO A 26 -0.09 -15.35 15.18
CA PRO A 26 -1.07 -15.68 14.14
C PRO A 26 -1.64 -14.44 13.45
N ALA A 27 -1.56 -13.25 14.07
CA ALA A 27 -2.00 -12.00 13.47
C ALA A 27 -1.25 -11.64 12.17
N ASN A 28 -0.03 -12.17 11.98
CA ASN A 28 0.74 -11.99 10.75
C ASN A 28 0.38 -12.99 9.64
N PHE A 29 -0.45 -14.02 9.90
CA PHE A 29 -0.70 -15.12 8.97
C PHE A 29 -1.10 -14.64 7.57
N MET A 30 -2.10 -13.77 7.47
CA MET A 30 -2.54 -13.23 6.17
C MET A 30 -1.46 -12.38 5.51
N LYS A 31 -0.72 -11.58 6.27
CA LYS A 31 0.39 -10.78 5.76
C LYS A 31 1.47 -11.67 5.14
N ASP A 32 1.83 -12.76 5.81
CA ASP A 32 2.86 -13.68 5.34
C ASP A 32 2.39 -14.51 4.14
N LEU A 33 1.11 -14.93 4.13
CA LEU A 33 0.50 -15.64 3.01
C LEU A 33 0.44 -14.80 1.73
N LEU A 34 0.07 -13.51 1.88
CA LEU A 34 -0.09 -12.57 0.77
C LEU A 34 1.24 -11.97 0.28
N ARG A 35 2.37 -12.37 0.88
CA ARG A 35 3.67 -11.83 0.55
C ARG A 35 4.17 -12.34 -0.80
N GLY A 36 4.63 -11.43 -1.65
CA GLY A 36 5.19 -11.76 -2.95
C GLY A 36 4.15 -12.05 -4.04
N ALA A 37 4.65 -12.25 -5.27
CA ALA A 37 3.81 -12.49 -6.45
C ALA A 37 3.06 -13.85 -6.46
N ASN A 38 3.33 -14.73 -5.50
CA ASN A 38 2.78 -16.09 -5.45
C ASN A 38 1.62 -16.24 -4.45
N ALA A 39 1.05 -15.14 -3.95
CA ALA A 39 -0.04 -15.16 -2.97
C ALA A 39 -1.19 -16.11 -3.39
N SER A 40 -1.68 -15.97 -4.62
CA SER A 40 -2.71 -16.85 -5.19
C SER A 40 -2.29 -18.33 -5.23
N SER A 41 -1.01 -18.63 -5.49
CA SER A 41 -0.48 -19.98 -5.54
C SER A 41 -0.29 -20.62 -4.16
N ASN A 42 -0.10 -19.81 -3.13
CA ASN A 42 -0.01 -20.26 -1.74
C ASN A 42 -1.39 -20.61 -1.15
N TRP A 43 -2.48 -20.21 -1.81
CA TRP A 43 -3.84 -20.49 -1.34
C TRP A 43 -4.26 -21.94 -1.65
N PRO A 44 -4.96 -22.63 -0.73
CA PRO A 44 -5.39 -24.01 -0.98
C PRO A 44 -6.26 -24.12 -2.23
N VAL A 45 -5.87 -25.00 -3.17
CA VAL A 45 -6.57 -25.24 -4.43
C VAL A 45 -8.04 -25.62 -4.20
N SER A 46 -8.33 -26.39 -3.15
CA SER A 46 -9.69 -26.79 -2.78
C SER A 46 -10.58 -25.62 -2.35
N VAL A 47 -10.00 -24.57 -1.75
CA VAL A 47 -10.71 -23.35 -1.35
C VAL A 47 -10.88 -22.42 -2.55
N ALA A 48 -9.83 -22.26 -3.36
CA ALA A 48 -9.88 -21.50 -4.61
C ALA A 48 -10.93 -22.07 -5.59
N ALA A 49 -11.05 -23.40 -5.69
CA ALA A 49 -12.06 -24.07 -6.51
C ALA A 49 -13.50 -23.77 -6.06
N LYS A 50 -13.70 -23.48 -4.77
CA LYS A 50 -14.98 -23.02 -4.22
C LYS A 50 -15.20 -21.52 -4.39
N ARG A 51 -14.29 -20.81 -5.05
CA ARG A 51 -14.31 -19.35 -5.27
C ARG A 51 -14.32 -18.54 -3.98
N PHE A 52 -13.54 -18.98 -2.99
CA PHE A 52 -13.30 -18.22 -1.76
C PHE A 52 -11.85 -17.74 -1.69
N ALA A 53 -11.69 -16.47 -1.35
CA ALA A 53 -10.44 -15.84 -0.94
C ALA A 53 -10.48 -15.57 0.57
N ALA A 54 -9.56 -14.76 1.08
CA ALA A 54 -9.58 -14.30 2.46
C ALA A 54 -9.22 -12.82 2.59
N VAL A 55 -9.73 -12.18 3.64
CA VAL A 55 -9.37 -10.82 4.03
C VAL A 55 -8.89 -10.85 5.48
N GLN A 56 -7.81 -10.12 5.76
CA GLN A 56 -7.33 -9.95 7.13
C GLN A 56 -8.39 -9.21 7.96
N ARG A 57 -8.65 -9.72 9.16
CA ARG A 57 -9.46 -9.07 10.18
C ARG A 57 -8.57 -8.66 11.34
N THR A 58 -8.94 -7.59 12.01
CA THR A 58 -8.18 -7.01 13.11
C THR A 58 -9.14 -6.62 14.21
N GLY A 59 -8.79 -6.94 15.47
CA GLY A 59 -9.69 -6.74 16.62
C GLY A 59 -10.38 -8.05 17.03
N ASP A 60 -10.87 -8.08 18.28
CA ASP A 60 -11.74 -9.12 18.82
C ASP A 60 -11.26 -10.59 18.68
N GLY A 61 -9.94 -10.79 18.64
CA GLY A 61 -9.34 -12.13 18.51
C GLY A 61 -9.48 -12.74 17.11
N GLU A 62 -9.89 -11.96 16.11
CA GLU A 62 -9.99 -12.41 14.72
C GLU A 62 -8.63 -12.36 14.01
N CYS A 63 -8.40 -13.33 13.12
CA CYS A 63 -7.23 -13.36 12.23
C CYS A 63 -7.62 -13.00 10.80
N PHE A 64 -8.58 -13.72 10.23
CA PHE A 64 -9.06 -13.50 8.88
C PHE A 64 -10.46 -14.07 8.66
N GLU A 65 -11.11 -13.61 7.59
CA GLU A 65 -12.41 -14.07 7.15
C GLU A 65 -12.32 -14.56 5.70
N PHE A 66 -13.04 -15.64 5.37
CA PHE A 66 -13.22 -16.06 3.99
C PHE A 66 -14.23 -15.16 3.30
N ILE A 67 -13.86 -14.66 2.12
CA ILE A 67 -14.75 -13.84 1.29
C ILE A 67 -14.97 -14.51 -0.06
N PRO A 68 -16.18 -14.44 -0.64
CA PRO A 68 -16.41 -14.92 -1.98
C PRO A 68 -15.62 -14.10 -3.00
N TYR A 69 -15.24 -14.72 -4.11
CA TYR A 69 -14.65 -14.00 -5.25
C TYR A 69 -15.60 -12.92 -5.76
N ARG A 70 -15.05 -11.76 -6.10
CA ARG A 70 -15.79 -10.72 -6.81
C ARG A 70 -16.23 -11.19 -8.20
N PRO A 71 -17.25 -10.56 -8.81
CA PRO A 71 -17.59 -10.81 -10.20
C PRO A 71 -16.34 -10.72 -11.10
N ARG A 72 -16.14 -11.73 -11.96
CA ARG A 72 -15.00 -11.85 -12.89
C ARG A 72 -13.62 -12.08 -12.27
N GLN A 73 -13.49 -12.15 -10.95
CA GLN A 73 -12.25 -12.58 -10.31
C GLN A 73 -11.95 -14.05 -10.66
N THR A 74 -10.72 -14.31 -11.09
CA THR A 74 -10.24 -15.63 -11.54
C THR A 74 -9.26 -16.28 -10.57
N GLU A 75 -8.63 -15.49 -9.70
CA GLU A 75 -7.64 -15.96 -8.72
C GLU A 75 -7.98 -15.46 -7.30
N PRO A 76 -7.48 -16.12 -6.23
CA PRO A 76 -7.82 -15.75 -4.85
C PRO A 76 -7.39 -14.33 -4.47
N PHE A 77 -6.17 -13.93 -4.86
CA PHE A 77 -5.55 -12.69 -4.43
C PHE A 77 -4.97 -11.93 -5.62
N PRO A 78 -5.82 -11.34 -6.47
CA PRO A 78 -5.35 -10.59 -7.63
C PRO A 78 -4.59 -9.34 -7.20
N ASP A 79 -3.49 -9.03 -7.90
CA ASP A 79 -2.78 -7.76 -7.76
C ASP A 79 -3.59 -6.64 -8.42
N ALA A 80 -4.61 -6.15 -7.71
CA ALA A 80 -5.56 -5.16 -8.21
C ALA A 80 -4.91 -3.83 -8.62
N PHE A 81 -3.71 -3.54 -8.10
CA PHE A 81 -2.97 -2.30 -8.32
C PHE A 81 -1.56 -2.58 -8.87
N GLY A 82 -1.45 -3.63 -9.69
CA GLY A 82 -0.23 -3.97 -10.41
C GLY A 82 0.27 -2.82 -11.29
N VAL A 83 1.57 -2.83 -11.59
CA VAL A 83 2.18 -1.85 -12.48
C VAL A 83 1.60 -2.02 -13.88
N ARG A 84 0.95 -0.97 -14.38
CA ARG A 84 0.45 -0.94 -15.76
C ARG A 84 1.57 -0.66 -16.74
N GLU A 85 1.68 -1.49 -17.78
CA GLU A 85 2.71 -1.33 -18.81
C GLU A 85 2.51 -0.03 -19.63
N ASP A 86 1.27 0.41 -19.78
CA ASP A 86 0.87 1.60 -20.53
C ASP A 86 0.78 2.88 -19.68
N ALA A 87 1.18 2.83 -18.41
CA ALA A 87 1.17 3.99 -17.52
C ALA A 87 2.08 5.12 -18.07
N PRO A 88 1.66 6.39 -18.00
CA PRO A 88 2.49 7.54 -18.37
C PRO A 88 3.84 7.52 -17.65
N ARG A 89 4.91 7.92 -18.36
CA ARG A 89 6.28 7.85 -17.85
C ARG A 89 6.88 9.24 -17.76
N TYR A 90 7.35 9.63 -16.58
CA TYR A 90 7.97 10.92 -16.31
C TYR A 90 9.40 10.73 -15.82
N PRO A 91 10.40 11.37 -16.45
CA PRO A 91 11.77 11.31 -15.96
C PRO A 91 11.92 12.13 -14.68
N VAL A 92 12.57 11.55 -13.67
CA VAL A 92 12.94 12.22 -12.42
C VAL A 92 14.45 12.20 -12.28
N GLN A 93 15.04 13.38 -12.09
CA GLN A 93 16.48 13.47 -11.83
C GLN A 93 16.80 12.78 -10.51
N SER A 94 17.82 11.93 -10.50
CA SER A 94 18.36 11.33 -9.28
C SER A 94 19.80 11.74 -9.02
N ILE A 95 20.35 12.66 -9.83
CA ILE A 95 21.74 13.12 -9.74
C ILE A 95 22.01 13.74 -8.37
N SER A 96 20.99 14.34 -7.76
CA SER A 96 21.00 14.88 -6.39
C SER A 96 21.22 13.85 -5.29
N ILE A 97 21.01 12.55 -5.53
CA ILE A 97 21.28 11.50 -4.54
C ILE A 97 22.79 11.19 -4.55
N PRO A 98 23.48 11.30 -3.41
CA PRO A 98 24.91 10.97 -3.32
C PRO A 98 25.19 9.53 -3.76
N LEU A 99 26.30 9.33 -4.48
CA LEU A 99 26.71 8.01 -4.98
C LEU A 99 26.86 6.98 -3.85
N VAL A 100 27.33 7.40 -2.67
CA VAL A 100 27.42 6.53 -1.49
C VAL A 100 26.04 5.98 -1.11
N THR A 101 25.01 6.83 -1.11
CA THR A 101 23.64 6.43 -0.79
C THR A 101 23.07 5.49 -1.84
N LYS A 102 23.34 5.74 -3.13
CA LYS A 102 22.98 4.81 -4.23
C LYS A 102 23.69 3.46 -4.09
N SER A 103 24.94 3.44 -3.61
CA SER A 103 25.73 2.21 -3.50
C SER A 103 25.26 1.28 -2.38
N LEU A 104 24.74 1.85 -1.28
CA LEU A 104 24.19 1.12 -0.13
C LEU A 104 22.95 0.31 -0.52
N GLY A 105 22.16 0.80 -1.49
CA GLY A 105 21.12 0.04 -2.19
C GLY A 105 20.23 -0.78 -1.26
N ARG A 106 19.51 -0.10 -0.37
CA ARG A 106 18.61 -0.75 0.59
C ARG A 106 17.30 -1.14 -0.10
N SER A 107 16.68 -2.21 0.39
CA SER A 107 15.40 -2.72 -0.13
C SER A 107 14.32 -2.74 0.94
N ASP A 108 14.43 -1.85 1.92
CA ASP A 108 13.37 -1.62 2.91
C ASP A 108 12.42 -0.51 2.46
N GLU A 109 11.18 -0.55 2.96
CA GLU A 109 10.12 0.41 2.62
C GLU A 109 10.47 1.84 3.09
N THR A 110 11.17 1.99 4.22
CA THR A 110 11.62 3.30 4.71
C THR A 110 12.57 3.98 3.72
N TRP A 111 13.54 3.25 3.16
CA TRP A 111 14.46 3.76 2.14
C TRP A 111 13.74 4.20 0.86
N LEU A 112 12.73 3.44 0.44
CA LEU A 112 11.88 3.77 -0.72
C LEU A 112 11.21 5.13 -0.50
N VAL A 113 10.51 5.28 0.63
CA VAL A 113 9.78 6.49 0.99
C VAL A 113 10.72 7.70 1.08
N GLN A 114 11.84 7.55 1.78
CA GLN A 114 12.87 8.61 1.88
C GLN A 114 13.37 9.05 0.50
N THR A 115 13.64 8.10 -0.39
CA THR A 115 14.14 8.41 -1.73
C THR A 115 13.08 9.15 -2.55
N ALA A 116 11.83 8.69 -2.50
CA ALA A 116 10.72 9.33 -3.21
C ALA A 116 10.47 10.77 -2.73
N ILE A 117 10.52 11.01 -1.42
CA ILE A 117 10.37 12.35 -0.83
C ILE A 117 11.54 13.25 -1.25
N ASN A 118 12.79 12.78 -1.12
CA ASN A 118 13.96 13.57 -1.49
C ASN A 118 13.96 13.97 -2.97
N LEU A 119 13.41 13.12 -3.83
CA LEU A 119 13.27 13.36 -5.25
C LEU A 119 11.97 14.05 -5.66
N ARG A 120 11.12 14.42 -4.69
CA ARG A 120 9.83 15.08 -4.91
C ARG A 120 8.90 14.29 -5.84
N VAL A 121 8.93 12.96 -5.78
CA VAL A 121 8.16 12.08 -6.68
C VAL A 121 6.67 12.29 -6.50
N VAL A 122 6.21 12.36 -5.25
CA VAL A 122 4.78 12.55 -4.93
C VAL A 122 4.33 13.95 -5.36
N GLU A 123 5.10 14.99 -5.06
CA GLU A 123 4.80 16.36 -5.50
C GLU A 123 4.80 16.47 -7.03
N THR A 124 5.72 15.79 -7.71
CA THR A 124 5.74 15.73 -9.18
C THR A 124 4.45 15.11 -9.71
N HIS A 125 3.96 14.03 -9.09
CA HIS A 125 2.69 13.41 -9.48
C HIS A 125 1.51 14.36 -9.40
N PHE A 126 1.37 15.04 -8.27
CA PHE A 126 0.32 16.04 -8.10
C PHE A 126 0.44 17.25 -9.02
N ALA A 127 1.62 17.49 -9.61
CA ALA A 127 1.81 18.56 -10.59
C ALA A 127 1.52 18.13 -12.05
N VAL A 128 1.73 16.87 -12.44
CA VAL A 128 1.75 16.48 -13.86
C VAL A 128 0.79 15.36 -14.26
N ALA A 129 0.30 14.59 -13.30
CA ALA A 129 -0.49 13.39 -13.59
C ALA A 129 -1.74 13.26 -12.71
N ALA A 130 -1.87 14.04 -11.64
CA ALA A 130 -2.92 13.79 -10.66
C ALA A 130 -4.34 13.95 -11.18
N ALA A 131 -5.23 13.12 -10.63
CA ALA A 131 -6.67 13.26 -10.83
C ALA A 131 -7.26 14.28 -9.84
N PHE A 132 -6.75 14.32 -8.61
CA PHE A 132 -7.16 15.25 -7.57
C PHE A 132 -6.27 16.50 -7.59
N PRO A 133 -6.82 17.69 -7.88
CA PRO A 133 -6.03 18.90 -7.98
C PRO A 133 -5.57 19.38 -6.60
N LEU A 134 -4.27 19.65 -6.47
CA LEU A 134 -3.68 20.31 -5.32
C LEU A 134 -3.00 21.62 -5.73
N LEU A 135 -3.10 22.62 -4.85
CA LEU A 135 -2.41 23.90 -4.94
C LEU A 135 -1.00 23.82 -4.33
N GLU A 136 -0.88 23.02 -3.27
CA GLU A 136 0.35 22.83 -2.50
C GLU A 136 0.37 21.41 -1.94
N LEU A 137 1.56 20.84 -1.78
CA LEU A 137 1.76 19.58 -1.08
C LEU A 137 3.06 19.63 -0.27
N ALA A 138 2.97 19.29 1.02
CA ALA A 138 4.10 19.21 1.93
C ALA A 138 4.14 17.86 2.64
N HIS A 139 5.30 17.20 2.62
CA HIS A 139 5.52 16.00 3.43
C HIS A 139 5.54 16.35 4.92
N LEU A 140 4.72 15.66 5.73
CA LEU A 140 4.67 15.85 7.17
C LEU A 140 5.62 14.89 7.90
N GLN A 141 5.38 13.59 7.74
CA GLN A 141 6.04 12.56 8.53
C GLN A 141 6.01 11.20 7.82
N MET A 142 7.04 10.39 8.07
CA MET A 142 7.12 8.98 7.66
C MET A 142 6.90 8.04 8.85
N GLY A 143 6.43 6.82 8.57
CA GLY A 143 6.35 5.72 9.54
C GLY A 143 5.45 6.07 10.74
N ILE A 144 4.26 6.61 10.46
CA ILE A 144 3.31 6.99 11.50
C ILE A 144 2.65 5.72 12.02
N LYS A 145 2.88 5.41 13.30
CA LYS A 145 2.22 4.30 13.98
C LYS A 145 1.00 4.80 14.73
N LEU A 146 -0.17 4.51 14.20
CA LEU A 146 -1.45 4.69 14.87
C LEU A 146 -1.84 3.36 15.56
N ARG A 147 -2.76 3.42 16.52
CA ARG A 147 -3.07 2.27 17.40
C ARG A 147 -3.31 0.95 16.66
N SER A 148 -3.92 0.99 15.48
CA SER A 148 -4.31 -0.19 14.69
C SER A 148 -3.79 -0.15 13.25
N THR A 149 -3.01 0.86 12.85
CA THR A 149 -2.60 1.03 11.45
C THR A 149 -1.28 1.81 11.37
N GLU A 150 -0.42 1.41 10.45
CA GLU A 150 0.81 2.13 10.11
C GLU A 150 0.59 2.86 8.79
N ILE A 151 1.02 4.12 8.71
CA ILE A 151 1.05 4.93 7.47
C ILE A 151 2.52 5.17 7.12
N ASP A 152 2.96 4.71 5.95
CA ASP A 152 4.37 4.80 5.56
C ASP A 152 4.83 6.24 5.35
N ALA A 153 3.98 7.08 4.75
CA ALA A 153 4.15 8.53 4.73
C ALA A 153 2.83 9.29 4.70
N LEU A 154 2.82 10.47 5.33
CA LEU A 154 1.70 11.39 5.35
C LEU A 154 2.13 12.75 4.83
N PHE A 155 1.27 13.35 4.01
CA PHE A 155 1.47 14.68 3.45
C PHE A 155 0.24 15.56 3.75
N LEU A 156 0.48 16.85 3.85
CA LEU A 156 -0.56 17.89 3.93
C LEU A 156 -0.63 18.61 2.59
N GLY A 157 -1.78 18.49 1.93
CA GLY A 157 -2.11 19.21 0.72
C GLY A 157 -3.00 20.42 1.01
N LYS A 158 -3.01 21.34 0.05
CA LYS A 158 -3.99 22.42 -0.06
C LYS A 158 -4.78 22.28 -1.36
N THR A 159 -6.08 22.44 -1.32
CA THR A 159 -6.95 22.37 -2.52
C THR A 159 -7.99 23.50 -2.54
N GLY A 160 -8.77 23.58 -3.61
CA GLY A 160 -9.85 24.55 -3.76
C GLY A 160 -9.37 25.94 -4.19
N ASP A 161 -9.88 26.98 -3.53
CA ASP A 161 -9.58 28.39 -3.84
C ASP A 161 -8.20 28.79 -3.31
N PRO A 162 -7.26 29.30 -4.14
CA PRO A 162 -5.97 29.81 -3.67
C PRO A 162 -6.03 30.90 -2.61
N GLN A 163 -7.13 31.66 -2.52
CA GLN A 163 -7.31 32.69 -1.49
C GLN A 163 -7.81 32.11 -0.16
N ARG A 164 -8.46 30.94 -0.20
CA ARG A 164 -9.05 30.26 0.96
C ARG A 164 -8.87 28.74 0.80
N PRO A 165 -7.63 28.25 0.83
CA PRO A 165 -7.37 26.86 0.52
C PRO A 165 -7.84 25.93 1.64
N GLU A 166 -8.44 24.82 1.24
CA GLU A 166 -8.87 23.77 2.14
C GLU A 166 -7.72 22.79 2.40
N SER A 167 -7.61 22.30 3.63
CA SER A 167 -6.59 21.30 3.99
C SER A 167 -7.05 19.91 3.59
N VAL A 168 -6.15 19.15 2.96
CA VAL A 168 -6.35 17.75 2.57
C VAL A 168 -5.18 16.93 3.08
N LEU A 169 -5.43 15.71 3.56
CA LEU A 169 -4.33 14.78 3.84
C LEU A 169 -4.10 13.85 2.65
N VAL A 170 -2.85 13.50 2.39
CA VAL A 170 -2.48 12.46 1.44
C VAL A 170 -1.76 11.35 2.19
N THR A 171 -2.35 10.15 2.21
CA THR A 171 -1.77 8.96 2.86
C THR A 171 -1.04 8.11 1.84
N CYS A 172 0.18 7.67 2.14
CA CYS A 172 1.00 6.86 1.25
C CYS A 172 1.29 5.49 1.86
N GLU A 173 0.94 4.43 1.12
CA GLU A 173 1.40 3.05 1.35
C GLU A 173 2.52 2.72 0.37
N ALA A 174 3.67 2.31 0.87
CA ALA A 174 4.86 2.02 0.09
C ALA A 174 5.16 0.51 0.06
N LYS A 175 5.49 -0.01 -1.13
CA LYS A 175 5.79 -1.43 -1.33
C LYS A 175 6.97 -1.66 -2.25
N GLN A 176 7.76 -2.68 -1.94
CA GLN A 176 8.83 -3.15 -2.82
C GLN A 176 8.24 -3.83 -4.07
N ALA A 177 9.06 -4.00 -5.12
CA ALA A 177 8.59 -4.44 -6.43
C ALA A 177 7.82 -5.78 -6.41
N LYS A 178 8.14 -6.66 -5.47
CA LYS A 178 7.52 -7.98 -5.35
C LYS A 178 6.26 -7.99 -4.49
N ASP A 179 6.06 -6.96 -3.68
CA ASP A 179 5.00 -6.92 -2.69
C ASP A 179 3.81 -6.10 -3.26
N PRO A 180 2.59 -6.64 -3.25
CA PRO A 180 1.42 -5.94 -3.76
C PRO A 180 0.97 -4.83 -2.79
N LEU A 181 0.32 -3.80 -3.31
CA LEU A 181 -0.41 -2.83 -2.49
C LEU A 181 -1.69 -3.50 -1.98
N ILE A 182 -1.88 -3.53 -0.66
CA ILE A 182 -3.02 -4.19 -0.03
C ILE A 182 -4.14 -3.16 0.19
N GLN A 183 -5.28 -3.35 -0.50
CA GLN A 183 -6.42 -2.44 -0.45
C GLN A 183 -6.90 -2.14 0.98
N SER A 184 -7.02 -3.18 1.82
CA SER A 184 -7.49 -3.01 3.19
C SER A 184 -6.54 -2.19 4.06
N GLN A 185 -5.23 -2.24 3.82
CA GLN A 185 -4.26 -1.40 4.52
C GLN A 185 -4.49 0.07 4.20
N ILE A 186 -4.59 0.41 2.92
CA ILE A 186 -4.82 1.79 2.45
C ILE A 186 -6.17 2.33 2.97
N ILE A 187 -7.25 1.53 2.93
CA ILE A 187 -8.56 1.92 3.50
C ILE A 187 -8.46 2.20 5.01
N ASN A 188 -7.75 1.35 5.75
CA ASN A 188 -7.55 1.55 7.18
C ASN A 188 -6.74 2.81 7.47
N GLN A 189 -5.74 3.13 6.64
CA GLN A 189 -4.95 4.37 6.74
C GLN A 189 -5.81 5.61 6.53
N VAL A 190 -6.71 5.60 5.54
CA VAL A 190 -7.67 6.69 5.29
C VAL A 190 -8.54 6.93 6.52
N ARG A 191 -9.13 5.87 7.07
CA ARG A 191 -9.97 5.94 8.28
C ARG A 191 -9.18 6.46 9.48
N ALA A 192 -7.95 5.99 9.65
CA ALA A 192 -7.09 6.43 10.74
C ALA A 192 -6.67 7.90 10.58
N ALA A 193 -6.39 8.37 9.37
CA ALA A 193 -6.10 9.78 9.09
C ALA A 193 -7.28 10.69 9.47
N PHE A 194 -8.52 10.28 9.17
CA PHE A 194 -9.72 11.02 9.59
C PHE A 194 -9.94 11.04 11.10
N ALA A 195 -9.52 10.00 11.81
CA ALA A 195 -9.64 9.94 13.27
C ALA A 195 -8.64 10.88 13.98
N GLU A 196 -7.48 11.13 13.38
CA GLU A 196 -6.39 11.90 13.99
C GLU A 196 -6.38 13.39 13.59
N ALA A 197 -7.00 13.76 12.46
CA ALA A 197 -6.97 15.12 11.94
C ALA A 197 -8.36 15.64 11.54
N GLU A 198 -8.61 16.92 11.75
CA GLU A 198 -9.81 17.64 11.29
C GLU A 198 -9.65 18.11 9.83
N VAL A 199 -9.72 17.15 8.90
CA VAL A 199 -9.83 17.40 7.45
C VAL A 199 -11.10 16.78 6.87
N ASP A 200 -11.64 17.34 5.79
CA ASP A 200 -12.84 16.80 5.15
C ASP A 200 -12.53 15.81 4.02
N THR A 201 -11.28 15.82 3.53
CA THR A 201 -10.84 14.96 2.42
C THR A 201 -9.48 14.33 2.72
N VAL A 202 -9.36 13.05 2.34
CA VAL A 202 -8.10 12.29 2.32
C VAL A 202 -7.91 11.72 0.91
N VAL A 203 -6.72 11.92 0.32
CA VAL A 203 -6.34 11.31 -0.95
C VAL A 203 -5.41 10.12 -0.68
N PRO A 204 -5.84 8.88 -0.92
CA PRO A 204 -4.96 7.72 -0.76
C PRO A 204 -4.04 7.60 -1.96
N ILE A 205 -2.76 7.32 -1.71
CA ILE A 205 -1.79 6.96 -2.74
C ILE A 205 -1.05 5.68 -2.38
N GLY A 206 -0.63 4.96 -3.41
CA GLY A 206 0.28 3.82 -3.32
C GLY A 206 1.56 4.12 -4.06
N LEU A 207 2.69 3.66 -3.53
CA LEU A 207 4.01 3.87 -4.10
C LEU A 207 4.78 2.56 -4.17
N ARG A 208 5.06 2.08 -5.39
CA ARG A 208 5.74 0.80 -5.62
C ARG A 208 7.04 0.99 -6.38
N THR A 209 8.10 0.29 -6.01
CA THR A 209 9.33 0.32 -6.82
C THR A 209 9.18 -0.52 -8.09
N ILE A 210 9.78 -0.06 -9.19
CA ILE A 210 10.02 -0.83 -10.41
C ILE A 210 11.51 -1.04 -10.56
N LYS A 211 11.98 -2.23 -10.18
CA LYS A 211 13.40 -2.57 -10.08
C LYS A 211 14.22 -2.10 -11.28
N GLY A 212 15.18 -1.20 -11.04
CA GLY A 212 16.10 -0.67 -12.03
C GLY A 212 15.53 0.46 -12.90
N VAL A 213 14.30 0.89 -12.62
CA VAL A 213 13.59 1.93 -13.36
C VAL A 213 13.27 3.11 -12.45
N GLY A 214 12.56 2.88 -11.33
CA GLY A 214 12.10 3.96 -10.47
C GLY A 214 10.85 3.62 -9.68
N PHE A 215 9.86 4.51 -9.68
CA PHE A 215 8.63 4.33 -8.91
C PHE A 215 7.40 4.24 -9.80
N TYR A 216 6.44 3.43 -9.41
CA TYR A 216 5.06 3.46 -9.87
C TYR A 216 4.22 4.09 -8.76
N LEU A 217 3.55 5.18 -9.05
CA LEU A 217 2.65 5.85 -8.10
C LEU A 217 1.22 5.66 -8.58
N THR A 218 0.38 5.13 -7.70
CA THR A 218 -1.06 5.00 -7.91
C THR A 218 -1.80 5.98 -7.02
N GLU A 219 -2.59 6.85 -7.60
CA GLU A 219 -3.52 7.73 -6.90
C GLU A 219 -4.91 7.12 -6.92
N PHE A 220 -5.52 6.99 -5.77
CA PHE A 220 -6.90 6.53 -5.62
C PHE A 220 -7.86 7.70 -5.54
N THR A 221 -9.13 7.46 -5.86
CA THR A 221 -10.18 8.48 -5.72
C THR A 221 -10.15 9.06 -4.32
N ALA A 222 -10.16 10.40 -4.24
CA ALA A 222 -10.22 11.12 -2.98
C ALA A 222 -11.47 10.70 -2.18
N VAL A 223 -11.29 10.51 -0.89
CA VAL A 223 -12.34 10.04 0.02
C VAL A 223 -12.75 11.19 0.91
N THR A 224 -14.05 11.44 1.01
CA THR A 224 -14.58 12.42 1.96
C THR A 224 -14.81 11.79 3.34
N ARG A 225 -14.82 12.62 4.38
CA ARG A 225 -15.09 12.16 5.76
C ARG A 225 -16.42 11.39 5.88
N LEU A 226 -17.44 11.80 5.11
CA LEU A 226 -18.76 11.16 5.11
C LEU A 226 -18.74 9.75 4.51
N GLU A 227 -17.84 9.49 3.55
CA GLU A 227 -17.72 8.22 2.85
C GLU A 227 -16.77 7.24 3.56
N ALA A 228 -15.90 7.73 4.44
CA ALA A 228 -14.81 6.95 5.05
C ALA A 228 -15.29 5.68 5.79
N SER A 229 -16.44 5.73 6.46
CA SER A 229 -17.01 4.57 7.16
C SER A 229 -17.55 3.51 6.20
N ALA A 230 -18.10 3.92 5.06
CA ALA A 230 -18.67 3.05 4.02
C ALA A 230 -17.66 2.64 2.94
N LEU A 231 -16.40 3.10 3.02
CA LEU A 231 -15.36 2.77 2.05
C LEU A 231 -14.97 1.28 2.13
N GLU A 232 -15.37 0.50 1.13
CA GLU A 232 -15.03 -0.92 1.01
C GLU A 232 -14.04 -1.21 -0.12
N GLU A 233 -14.04 -0.38 -1.17
CA GLU A 233 -13.22 -0.55 -2.36
C GLU A 233 -12.49 0.73 -2.74
N LEU A 234 -11.26 0.56 -3.26
CA LEU A 234 -10.49 1.66 -3.82
C LEU A 234 -10.62 1.65 -5.34
N THR A 235 -10.86 2.83 -5.90
CA THR A 235 -10.87 3.05 -7.34
C THR A 235 -9.59 3.80 -7.71
N LEU A 236 -8.83 3.26 -8.68
CA LEU A 236 -7.67 3.95 -9.24
C LEU A 236 -8.14 5.18 -10.01
N ALA A 237 -7.68 6.36 -9.62
CA ALA A 237 -8.04 7.63 -10.23
C ALA A 237 -6.97 8.11 -11.23
N SER A 238 -5.69 7.92 -10.89
CA SER A 238 -4.56 8.19 -11.78
C SER A 238 -3.37 7.30 -11.41
N ASP A 239 -2.46 7.08 -12.36
CA ASP A 239 -1.23 6.36 -12.15
C ASP A 239 -0.12 6.84 -13.08
N ALA A 240 1.13 6.71 -12.65
CA ALA A 240 2.29 7.07 -13.46
C ALA A 240 3.57 6.37 -13.00
N ILE A 241 4.51 6.22 -13.92
CA ILE A 241 5.86 5.71 -13.70
C ILE A 241 6.85 6.88 -13.66
N TYR A 242 7.58 7.01 -12.57
CA TYR A 242 8.63 8.00 -12.36
C TYR A 242 10.00 7.37 -12.51
N GLU A 243 10.62 7.59 -13.67
CA GLU A 243 11.89 6.97 -14.05
C GLU A 243 13.07 7.72 -13.46
N LEU A 244 13.85 7.05 -12.61
CA LEU A 244 15.02 7.64 -11.99
C LEU A 244 16.19 7.69 -12.97
N ARG A 245 16.72 8.90 -13.19
CA ARG A 245 17.84 9.13 -14.11
C ARG A 245 18.99 9.86 -13.40
N PRO A 246 20.15 9.19 -13.18
CA PRO A 246 20.43 7.77 -13.45
C PRO A 246 19.65 6.81 -12.52
N PRO A 247 19.62 5.49 -12.80
CA PRO A 247 18.98 4.53 -11.90
C PRO A 247 19.56 4.54 -10.48
N VAL A 248 18.74 4.18 -9.49
CA VAL A 248 19.13 4.05 -8.08
C VAL A 248 19.03 2.58 -7.68
N LYS A 249 20.13 2.01 -7.17
CA LYS A 249 20.14 0.59 -6.77
C LYS A 249 19.11 0.34 -5.66
N GLY A 250 18.36 -0.75 -5.78
CA GLY A 250 17.30 -1.12 -4.84
C GLY A 250 15.94 -0.49 -5.17
N ILE A 251 15.87 0.36 -6.19
CA ILE A 251 14.64 0.96 -6.72
C ILE A 251 14.53 0.61 -8.20
#